data_AF-A0A833VYM0-F1
#
_entry.id   AF-A0A833VYM0-F1
#
_cell.length_a   1.000
_cell.length_b   1.000
_cell.length_c   1.000
_cell.angle_alpha   90.00
_cell.angle_beta   90.00
_cell.angle_gamma   90.00
#
_symmetry.space_group_name_H-M   'P 1'
#
loop_
_entity.id
_entity.type
_entity.pdbx_description
1 polymer ?
#
loop_
_entity_poly.entity_id
_entity_poly.type
_entity_poly.pdbx_seq_one_letter_code
_entity_poly.pdbx_strand_id
1 'polypeptide(L)'
;MIGEFLSITDGSFVAFINTYRNAFPPTCNVEYQFIIGLLGIVTNISATPEGREFLITDTNGKAFVQKMVKLMPTLPLSQGSLSLKRLMLMIFYNVSMNKTGLQYLFESRVSDVLDCYLRNNSLPDETQFLCLRVLQSMTYGLMNPKYIQDLTNTLPISRIENIATSNKNEMSAVAKQLAFPAEGHEFHILRLHRYHNDEISLAFVTLRTVEYRFALCSYKIKAIVRDNRFIGSILFNANS
;
A
#
# COMPACT_ATOMS: atom_id res chain seq x y z
N MET A 1 11.97 5.64 -19.09
CA MET A 1 11.07 4.45 -19.07
C MET A 1 10.35 4.23 -17.74
N ILE A 2 11.00 3.86 -16.62
CA ILE A 2 10.27 3.64 -15.33
C ILE A 2 9.77 4.95 -14.71
N GLY A 3 10.59 6.01 -14.68
CA GLY A 3 10.17 7.32 -14.15
C GLY A 3 8.98 7.92 -14.92
N GLU A 4 8.96 7.78 -16.26
CA GLU A 4 7.83 8.21 -17.11
C GLU A 4 6.57 7.40 -16.82
N PHE A 5 6.71 6.07 -16.65
CA PHE A 5 5.60 5.22 -16.23
C PHE A 5 5.03 5.67 -14.88
N LEU A 6 5.87 6.00 -13.90
CA LEU A 6 5.44 6.53 -12.60
C LEU A 6 4.73 7.88 -12.76
N SER A 7 5.21 8.75 -13.64
CA SER A 7 4.55 10.03 -13.93
C SER A 7 3.16 9.84 -14.56
N ILE A 8 3.02 8.91 -15.51
CA ILE A 8 1.72 8.59 -16.13
C ILE A 8 0.78 7.97 -15.10
N THR A 9 1.31 7.07 -14.27
CA THR A 9 0.56 6.40 -13.21
C THR A 9 0.05 7.39 -12.18
N ASP A 10 0.90 8.33 -11.76
CA ASP A 10 0.55 9.41 -10.84
C ASP A 10 -0.58 10.28 -11.40
N GLY A 11 -0.43 10.78 -12.63
CA GLY A 11 -1.45 11.61 -13.29
C GLY A 11 -2.79 10.87 -13.42
N SER A 12 -2.74 9.61 -13.85
CA SER A 12 -3.94 8.77 -14.02
C SER A 12 -4.63 8.48 -12.69
N PHE A 13 -3.85 8.12 -11.67
CA PHE A 13 -4.36 7.84 -10.32
C PHE A 13 -5.03 9.08 -9.73
N VAL A 14 -4.37 10.24 -9.77
CA VAL A 14 -4.92 11.48 -9.23
C VAL A 14 -6.18 11.90 -9.98
N ALA A 15 -6.19 11.82 -11.31
CA ALA A 15 -7.38 12.10 -12.11
C ALA A 15 -8.54 11.19 -11.71
N PHE A 16 -8.30 9.89 -11.56
CA PHE A 16 -9.32 8.93 -11.15
C PHE A 16 -9.90 9.23 -9.76
N ILE A 17 -9.04 9.48 -8.76
CA ILE A 17 -9.50 9.84 -7.41
C ILE A 17 -10.31 11.14 -7.45
N ASN A 18 -9.88 12.14 -8.22
CA ASN A 18 -10.56 13.43 -8.33
C ASN A 18 -11.91 13.36 -9.05
N THR A 19 -12.06 12.44 -10.01
CA THR A 19 -13.31 12.21 -10.74
C THR A 19 -14.34 11.53 -9.86
N TYR A 20 -13.95 10.46 -9.16
CA TYR A 20 -14.90 9.62 -8.43
C TYR A 20 -15.10 10.00 -6.96
N ARG A 21 -14.08 10.57 -6.31
CA ARG A 21 -14.03 11.07 -4.91
C ARG A 21 -14.70 10.16 -3.88
N ASN A 22 -16.04 10.24 -3.81
CA ASN A 22 -16.88 9.61 -2.80
C ASN A 22 -17.55 8.32 -3.30
N ALA A 23 -17.65 8.12 -4.61
CA ALA A 23 -18.37 7.01 -5.23
C ALA A 23 -17.54 6.39 -6.36
N PHE A 24 -16.76 5.36 -6.01
CA PHE A 24 -15.95 4.62 -6.96
C PHE A 24 -16.85 3.82 -7.91
N PRO A 25 -16.49 3.69 -9.19
CA PRO A 25 -17.27 2.92 -10.14
C PRO A 25 -17.21 1.43 -9.78
N PRO A 26 -18.12 0.60 -10.31
CA PRO A 26 -18.08 -0.84 -10.12
C PRO A 26 -16.73 -1.43 -10.50
N THR A 27 -16.31 -2.50 -9.83
CA THR A 27 -14.97 -3.07 -10.08
C THR A 27 -14.80 -3.63 -11.49
N CYS A 28 -15.88 -3.88 -12.24
CA CYS A 28 -15.82 -4.27 -13.65
C CYS A 28 -15.58 -3.10 -14.62
N ASN A 29 -15.63 -1.85 -14.15
CA ASN A 29 -15.40 -0.66 -14.96
C ASN A 29 -13.95 -0.64 -15.51
N VAL A 30 -13.79 -0.19 -16.75
CA VAL A 30 -12.51 -0.21 -17.47
C VAL A 30 -11.49 0.75 -16.84
N GLU A 31 -11.90 1.94 -16.45
CA GLU A 31 -11.02 2.92 -15.78
C GLU A 31 -10.57 2.40 -14.41
N TYR A 32 -11.49 1.78 -13.66
CA TYR A 32 -11.14 1.12 -12.41
C TYR A 32 -10.08 0.02 -12.60
N GLN A 33 -10.31 -0.87 -13.57
CA GLN A 33 -9.38 -1.95 -13.87
C GLN A 33 -8.03 -1.42 -14.37
N PHE A 34 -8.04 -0.31 -15.12
CA PHE A 34 -6.83 0.36 -15.57
C PHE A 34 -6.02 0.88 -14.38
N ILE A 35 -6.63 1.63 -13.45
CA ILE A 35 -5.92 2.16 -12.27
C ILE A 35 -5.42 1.04 -11.34
N ILE A 36 -6.23 0.00 -11.12
CA ILE A 36 -5.80 -1.17 -10.36
C ILE A 36 -4.60 -1.85 -11.03
N GLY A 37 -4.60 -1.97 -12.37
CA GLY A 37 -3.49 -2.51 -13.13
C GLY A 37 -2.21 -1.71 -12.95
N LEU A 38 -2.28 -0.37 -13.06
CA LEU A 38 -1.14 0.51 -12.85
C LEU A 38 -0.56 0.39 -11.44
N LEU A 39 -1.42 0.45 -10.41
CA LEU A 39 -0.98 0.27 -9.03
C LEU A 39 -0.40 -1.12 -8.78
N GLY A 40 -0.97 -2.17 -9.38
CA GLY A 40 -0.42 -3.52 -9.31
C GLY A 40 0.99 -3.64 -9.90
N ILE A 41 1.27 -2.94 -11.00
CA ILE A 41 2.64 -2.86 -11.56
C ILE A 41 3.58 -2.16 -10.57
N VAL A 42 3.16 -1.05 -9.96
CA VAL A 42 3.99 -0.34 -8.96
C VAL A 42 4.22 -1.22 -7.73
N THR A 43 3.22 -1.98 -7.28
CA THR A 43 3.38 -2.98 -6.21
C THR A 43 4.45 -4.00 -6.58
N ASN A 44 4.43 -4.54 -7.80
CA ASN A 44 5.44 -5.49 -8.27
C ASN A 44 6.84 -4.85 -8.37
N ILE A 45 6.95 -3.61 -8.86
CA ILE A 45 8.23 -2.87 -8.88
C ILE A 45 8.78 -2.75 -7.46
N SER A 46 7.95 -2.33 -6.50
CA SER A 46 8.38 -2.18 -5.11
C SER A 46 8.76 -3.51 -4.43
N ALA A 47 8.33 -4.66 -4.96
CA ALA A 47 8.63 -5.95 -4.34
C ALA A 47 10.12 -6.31 -4.38
N THR A 48 10.89 -5.80 -5.36
CA THR A 48 12.33 -6.05 -5.47
C THR A 48 13.16 -4.97 -4.76
N PRO A 49 14.36 -5.28 -4.22
CA PRO A 49 15.23 -4.30 -3.57
C PRO A 49 15.56 -3.09 -4.42
N GLU A 50 15.90 -3.32 -5.69
CA GLU A 50 16.26 -2.27 -6.63
C GLU A 50 15.05 -1.41 -6.99
N GLY A 51 13.88 -2.03 -7.16
CA GLY A 51 12.66 -1.33 -7.55
C GLY A 51 12.11 -0.46 -6.42
N ARG A 52 12.12 -0.92 -5.16
CA ARG A 52 11.73 -0.05 -4.02
C ARG A 52 12.75 1.04 -3.73
N GLU A 53 14.05 0.81 -3.91
CA GLU A 53 15.06 1.86 -3.78
C GLU A 53 14.88 2.91 -4.88
N PHE A 54 14.65 2.49 -6.13
CA PHE A 54 14.34 3.40 -7.23
C PHE A 54 13.09 4.23 -6.92
N LEU A 55 12.03 3.62 -6.40
CA LEU A 55 10.77 4.29 -6.11
C LEU A 55 10.92 5.47 -5.12
N ILE A 56 11.87 5.42 -4.19
CA ILE A 56 12.08 6.49 -3.19
C ILE A 56 13.21 7.46 -3.52
N THR A 57 14.05 7.14 -4.50
CA THR A 57 15.16 7.99 -4.96
C THR A 57 14.80 8.78 -6.22
N ASP A 58 13.95 8.23 -7.08
CA ASP A 58 13.37 8.94 -8.22
C ASP A 58 12.35 10.00 -7.77
N THR A 59 12.37 11.16 -8.42
CA THR A 59 11.51 12.28 -8.06
C THR A 59 10.02 11.97 -8.27
N ASN A 60 9.67 11.26 -9.36
CA ASN A 60 8.29 10.91 -9.66
C ASN A 60 7.81 9.81 -8.71
N GLY A 61 8.64 8.80 -8.44
CA GLY A 61 8.34 7.75 -7.49
C GLY A 61 8.10 8.28 -6.08
N LYS A 62 9.00 9.14 -5.59
CA LYS A 62 8.89 9.75 -4.26
C LYS A 62 7.61 10.58 -4.14
N ALA A 63 7.35 11.44 -5.11
CA ALA A 63 6.14 12.26 -5.16
C ALA A 63 4.85 11.40 -5.20
N PHE A 64 4.88 10.29 -5.95
CA PHE A 64 3.75 9.39 -6.07
C PHE A 64 3.44 8.69 -4.74
N VAL A 65 4.45 8.13 -4.06
CA VAL A 65 4.27 7.55 -2.71
C VAL A 65 3.75 8.61 -1.74
N GLN A 66 4.26 9.85 -1.78
CA GLN A 66 3.75 10.92 -0.92
C GLN A 66 2.26 11.21 -1.14
N LYS A 67 1.82 11.23 -2.40
CA LYS A 67 0.42 11.44 -2.75
C LYS A 67 -0.44 10.28 -2.27
N MET A 68 0.05 9.04 -2.35
CA MET A 68 -0.66 7.91 -1.74
C MET A 68 -0.89 8.12 -0.26
N VAL A 69 0.13 8.54 0.49
CA VAL A 69 -0.02 8.80 1.94
C VAL A 69 -1.07 9.87 2.22
N LYS A 70 -1.09 10.95 1.42
CA LYS A 70 -2.07 12.04 1.57
C LYS A 70 -3.49 11.66 1.18
N LEU A 71 -3.66 10.88 0.11
CA LEU A 71 -4.97 10.54 -0.46
C LEU A 71 -5.61 9.34 0.22
N MET A 72 -4.84 8.39 0.73
CA MET A 72 -5.37 7.15 1.29
C MET A 72 -6.46 7.38 2.36
N PRO A 73 -6.26 8.25 3.38
CA PRO A 73 -7.26 8.52 4.41
C PRO A 73 -8.56 9.14 3.89
N THR A 74 -8.52 9.81 2.73
CA THR A 74 -9.69 10.47 2.16
C THR A 74 -10.58 9.53 1.34
N LEU A 75 -10.13 8.29 1.08
CA LEU A 75 -10.87 7.34 0.26
C LEU A 75 -12.03 6.72 1.06
N PRO A 76 -13.26 6.65 0.52
CA PRO A 76 -14.44 6.08 1.21
C PRO A 76 -14.23 4.60 1.53
N LEU A 77 -14.81 3.99 2.56
CA LEU A 77 -14.69 2.55 2.84
C LEU A 77 -15.65 1.67 2.02
N SER A 78 -15.76 1.92 0.72
CA SER A 78 -16.58 1.14 -0.21
C SER A 78 -15.76 0.03 -0.89
N GLN A 79 -16.43 -1.00 -1.43
CA GLN A 79 -15.78 -2.13 -2.10
C GLN A 79 -14.77 -1.72 -3.18
N GLY A 80 -15.09 -0.72 -4.02
CA GLY A 80 -14.15 -0.21 -5.03
C GLY A 80 -12.90 0.44 -4.41
N SER A 81 -13.01 1.09 -3.27
CA SER A 81 -11.83 1.69 -2.64
C SER A 81 -10.88 0.68 -1.99
N LEU A 82 -11.39 -0.48 -1.58
CA LEU A 82 -10.66 -1.41 -0.71
C LEU A 82 -9.47 -2.01 -1.45
N SER A 83 -9.63 -2.36 -2.73
CA SER A 83 -8.52 -2.88 -3.53
C SER A 83 -7.40 -1.85 -3.72
N LEU A 84 -7.75 -0.57 -3.92
CA LEU A 84 -6.76 0.51 -4.03
C LEU A 84 -5.98 0.65 -2.71
N LYS A 85 -6.69 0.73 -1.58
CA LYS A 85 -6.08 0.82 -0.25
C LYS A 85 -5.12 -0.34 0.03
N ARG A 86 -5.48 -1.56 -0.36
CA ARG A 86 -4.62 -2.74 -0.20
C ARG A 86 -3.34 -2.63 -1.02
N LEU A 87 -3.43 -2.24 -2.28
CA LEU A 87 -2.24 -2.02 -3.13
C LEU A 87 -1.32 -0.92 -2.57
N MET A 88 -1.90 0.17 -2.05
CA MET A 88 -1.15 1.25 -1.40
C MET A 88 -0.43 0.75 -0.13
N LEU A 89 -1.13 0.00 0.73
CA LEU A 89 -0.53 -0.62 1.93
C LEU A 89 0.59 -1.60 1.56
N MET A 90 0.42 -2.38 0.50
CA MET A 90 1.47 -3.28 0.01
C MET A 90 2.69 -2.52 -0.49
N ILE A 91 2.50 -1.40 -1.20
CA ILE A 91 3.60 -0.52 -1.61
C ILE A 91 4.31 0.04 -0.37
N PHE A 92 3.57 0.50 0.65
CA PHE A 92 4.17 0.98 1.89
C PHE A 92 4.96 -0.11 2.61
N TYR A 93 4.41 -1.33 2.70
CA TYR A 93 5.10 -2.49 3.26
C TYR A 93 6.41 -2.75 2.52
N ASN A 94 6.34 -2.86 1.20
CA ASN A 94 7.50 -3.11 0.36
C ASN A 94 8.57 -2.01 0.51
N VAL A 95 8.19 -0.73 0.44
CA VAL A 95 9.09 0.42 0.61
C VAL A 95 9.75 0.42 1.99
N SER A 96 9.00 0.05 3.04
CA SER A 96 9.52 0.01 4.41
C SER A 96 10.62 -1.04 4.65
N MET A 97 10.78 -2.01 3.74
CA MET A 97 11.83 -3.03 3.82
C MET A 97 13.25 -2.46 3.59
N ASN A 98 13.39 -1.31 2.92
CA ASN A 98 14.68 -0.64 2.74
C ASN A 98 14.84 0.53 3.72
N LYS A 99 16.07 0.79 4.17
CA LYS A 99 16.38 1.87 5.13
C LYS A 99 15.94 3.25 4.63
N THR A 100 16.27 3.59 3.38
CA THR A 100 15.91 4.87 2.76
C THR A 100 14.38 5.01 2.63
N GLY A 101 13.72 3.92 2.23
CA GLY A 101 12.27 3.86 2.13
C GLY A 101 11.58 4.01 3.49
N LEU A 102 12.05 3.30 4.51
CA LEU A 102 11.56 3.42 5.88
C LEU A 102 11.66 4.86 6.41
N GLN A 103 12.84 5.49 6.26
CA GLN A 103 13.03 6.89 6.63
C GLN A 103 12.02 7.79 5.91
N TYR A 104 11.84 7.58 4.61
CA TYR A 104 10.91 8.37 3.82
C TYR A 104 9.44 8.21 4.27
N LEU A 105 9.01 7.00 4.67
CA LEU A 105 7.65 6.76 5.15
C LEU A 105 7.39 7.43 6.51
N PHE A 106 8.40 7.47 7.39
CA PHE A 106 8.32 8.25 8.63
C PHE A 106 8.18 9.75 8.34
N GLU A 107 9.03 10.30 7.47
CA GLU A 107 8.98 11.71 7.07
C GLU A 107 7.65 12.06 6.38
N SER A 108 7.08 11.10 5.64
CA SER A 108 5.80 11.26 4.94
C SER A 108 4.58 11.08 5.85
N ARG A 109 4.74 10.73 7.13
CA ARG A 109 3.66 10.53 8.10
C ARG A 109 2.74 9.34 7.80
N VAL A 110 3.31 8.21 7.36
CA VAL A 110 2.53 6.97 7.16
C VAL A 110 1.91 6.45 8.47
N SER A 111 2.55 6.71 9.62
CA SER A 111 2.02 6.37 10.95
C SER A 111 0.62 6.96 11.19
N ASP A 112 0.35 8.19 10.73
CA ASP A 112 -0.96 8.83 10.85
C ASP A 112 -2.04 8.12 10.01
N VAL A 113 -1.66 7.61 8.84
CA VAL A 113 -2.55 6.80 8.00
C VAL A 113 -2.86 5.48 8.69
N LEU A 114 -1.86 4.79 9.23
CA LEU A 114 -2.06 3.53 9.93
C LEU A 114 -2.95 3.70 11.17
N ASP A 115 -2.77 4.78 11.92
CA ASP A 115 -3.61 5.13 13.07
C ASP A 115 -5.08 5.30 12.67
N CYS A 116 -5.35 6.13 11.66
CA CYS A 116 -6.70 6.37 11.13
C CYS A 116 -7.43 5.07 10.80
N TYR A 117 -6.71 4.12 10.19
CA TYR A 117 -7.27 2.84 9.77
C TYR A 117 -7.43 1.85 10.91
N LEU A 118 -6.43 1.72 11.79
CA LEU A 118 -6.48 0.76 12.89
C LEU A 118 -7.57 1.13 13.91
N ARG A 119 -7.84 2.42 14.11
CA ARG A 119 -8.98 2.90 14.93
C ARG A 119 -10.35 2.56 14.34
N ASN A 120 -10.43 2.29 13.03
CA ASN A 120 -11.70 2.00 12.39
C ASN A 120 -12.14 0.54 12.64
N ASN A 121 -13.14 0.36 13.50
CA ASN A 121 -13.67 -0.96 13.85
C ASN A 121 -14.41 -1.67 12.70
N SER A 122 -14.76 -0.96 11.63
CA SER A 122 -15.44 -1.50 10.44
C SER A 122 -14.47 -1.85 9.32
N LEU A 123 -13.15 -1.74 9.54
CA LEU A 123 -12.16 -2.09 8.54
C LEU A 123 -12.17 -3.61 8.27
N PRO A 124 -12.22 -4.06 7.01
CA PRO A 124 -12.13 -5.48 6.70
C PRO A 124 -10.81 -6.10 7.17
N ASP A 125 -10.87 -7.35 7.64
CA ASP A 125 -9.75 -8.08 8.22
C ASP A 125 -8.47 -8.04 7.38
N GLU A 126 -8.58 -8.28 6.07
CA GLU A 126 -7.45 -8.27 5.15
C GLU A 126 -6.73 -6.90 5.12
N THR A 127 -7.49 -5.82 5.13
CA THR A 127 -6.92 -4.46 5.13
C THR A 127 -6.32 -4.13 6.50
N GLN A 128 -6.97 -4.55 7.59
CA GLN A 128 -6.44 -4.41 8.95
C GLN A 128 -5.13 -5.19 9.12
N PHE A 129 -5.07 -6.41 8.60
CA PHE A 129 -3.86 -7.23 8.61
C PHE A 129 -2.71 -6.57 7.86
N LEU A 130 -2.98 -5.99 6.68
CA LEU A 130 -1.96 -5.24 5.94
C LEU A 130 -1.46 -4.01 6.73
N CYS A 131 -2.33 -3.26 7.41
CA CYS A 131 -1.88 -2.18 8.29
C CYS A 131 -0.92 -2.67 9.37
N LEU A 132 -1.22 -3.81 10.01
CA LEU A 132 -0.36 -4.42 11.02
C LEU A 132 0.97 -4.90 10.41
N ARG A 133 0.98 -5.42 9.18
CA ARG A 133 2.20 -5.84 8.47
C ARG A 133 3.09 -4.66 8.10
N VAL A 134 2.51 -3.54 7.62
CA VAL A 134 3.26 -2.30 7.39
C VAL A 134 3.89 -1.84 8.70
N LEU A 135 3.10 -1.79 9.78
CA LEU A 135 3.60 -1.37 11.09
C LEU A 135 4.74 -2.28 11.57
N GLN A 136 4.54 -3.60 11.54
CA GLN A 136 5.55 -4.60 11.90
C GLN A 136 6.86 -4.39 11.15
N SER A 137 6.78 -4.14 9.84
CA SER A 137 7.95 -3.83 9.03
C SER A 137 8.63 -2.54 9.47
N MET A 138 7.87 -1.45 9.66
CA MET A 138 8.44 -0.16 10.08
C MET A 138 9.10 -0.20 11.46
N THR A 139 8.62 -1.08 12.32
CA THR A 139 9.14 -1.29 13.67
C THR A 139 10.32 -2.26 13.72
N TYR A 140 10.53 -3.05 12.68
CA TYR A 140 11.53 -4.11 12.67
C TYR A 140 12.94 -3.52 12.78
N GLY A 141 13.63 -3.83 13.88
CA GLY A 141 14.99 -3.36 14.11
C GLY A 141 15.12 -1.83 14.22
N LEU A 142 14.02 -1.14 14.48
CA LEU A 142 14.00 0.31 14.63
C LEU A 142 14.74 0.70 15.91
N MET A 143 15.80 1.50 15.76
CA MET A 143 16.61 1.97 16.91
C MET A 143 16.60 3.50 17.05
N ASN A 144 15.98 4.22 16.12
CA ASN A 144 15.96 5.67 16.16
C ASN A 144 14.91 6.14 17.18
N PRO A 145 15.31 6.76 18.31
CA PRO A 145 14.38 7.14 19.38
C PRO A 145 13.34 8.15 18.92
N LYS A 146 13.65 9.01 17.94
CA LYS A 146 12.69 9.96 17.36
C LYS A 146 11.50 9.22 16.72
N TYR A 147 11.78 8.20 15.92
CA TYR A 147 10.74 7.42 15.24
C TYR A 147 9.99 6.50 16.20
N ILE A 148 10.68 5.97 17.21
CA ILE A 148 10.05 5.20 18.28
C ILE A 148 9.03 6.07 19.02
N GLN A 149 9.44 7.25 19.46
CA GLN A 149 8.55 8.18 20.16
C GLN A 149 7.36 8.61 19.29
N ASP A 150 7.59 8.88 18.00
CA ASP A 150 6.52 9.24 17.06
C ASP A 150 5.46 8.12 16.97
N LEU A 151 5.89 6.87 16.80
CA LEU A 151 4.98 5.72 16.73
C LEU A 151 4.20 5.54 18.05
N THR A 152 4.88 5.64 19.19
CA THR A 152 4.25 5.52 20.51
C THR A 152 3.18 6.59 20.73
N ASN A 153 3.40 7.82 20.24
CA ASN A 153 2.47 8.93 20.40
C ASN A 153 1.29 8.86 19.41
N THR A 154 1.51 8.31 18.21
CA THR A 154 0.50 8.29 17.15
C THR A 154 -0.41 7.06 17.20
N LEU A 155 0.15 5.87 17.42
CA LEU A 155 -0.57 4.62 17.17
C LEU A 155 -1.62 4.27 18.22
N PRO A 156 -2.69 3.53 17.84
CA PRO A 156 -3.74 3.14 18.77
C PRO A 156 -3.37 1.85 19.50
N ILE A 157 -2.44 1.94 20.46
CA ILE A 157 -1.87 0.77 21.17
C ILE A 157 -2.96 -0.13 21.78
N SER A 158 -3.95 0.45 22.46
CA SER A 158 -5.07 -0.31 23.03
C SER A 158 -5.87 -1.09 22.00
N ARG A 159 -5.96 -0.57 20.75
CA ARG A 159 -6.62 -1.28 19.66
C ARG A 159 -5.78 -2.43 19.14
N ILE A 160 -4.46 -2.27 19.08
CA ILE A 160 -3.53 -3.35 18.70
C ILE A 160 -3.57 -4.47 19.75
N GLU A 161 -3.57 -4.13 21.04
CA GLU A 161 -3.73 -5.09 22.15
C GLU A 161 -5.05 -5.87 22.05
N ASN A 162 -6.16 -5.20 21.73
CA ASN A 162 -7.45 -5.86 21.51
C ASN A 162 -7.43 -6.85 20.32
N ILE A 163 -6.68 -6.54 19.26
CA ILE A 163 -6.51 -7.46 18.13
C ILE A 163 -5.63 -8.64 18.55
N ALA A 164 -4.57 -8.38 19.34
CA ALA A 164 -3.67 -9.39 19.87
C ALA A 164 -4.42 -10.42 20.73
N THR A 165 -5.44 -10.01 21.49
CA THR A 165 -6.24 -10.92 22.33
C THR A 165 -7.40 -11.59 21.60
N SER A 166 -7.62 -11.28 20.31
CA SER A 166 -8.70 -11.89 19.52
C SER A 166 -8.37 -13.32 19.06
N ASN A 167 -9.40 -14.12 18.76
CA ASN A 167 -9.27 -15.52 18.28
C ASN A 167 -8.82 -15.64 16.81
N LYS A 168 -8.31 -14.58 16.18
CA LYS A 168 -7.87 -14.60 14.76
C LYS A 168 -6.39 -14.96 14.68
N ASN A 169 -6.08 -16.24 14.51
CA ASN A 169 -4.73 -16.80 14.70
C ASN A 169 -3.57 -15.99 14.06
N GLU A 170 -3.61 -15.69 12.76
CA GLU A 170 -2.50 -14.98 12.09
C GLU A 170 -2.44 -13.49 12.45
N MET A 171 -3.59 -12.81 12.46
CA MET A 171 -3.67 -11.38 12.79
C MET A 171 -3.32 -11.11 14.26
N SER A 172 -3.81 -11.96 15.17
CA SER A 172 -3.46 -11.95 16.59
C SER A 172 -1.97 -12.18 16.78
N ALA A 173 -1.35 -13.11 16.03
CA ALA A 173 0.09 -13.34 16.13
C ALA A 173 0.92 -12.10 15.78
N VAL A 174 0.59 -11.41 14.68
CA VAL A 174 1.27 -10.16 14.29
C VAL A 174 1.02 -9.06 15.32
N ALA A 175 -0.21 -8.90 15.79
CA ALA A 175 -0.55 -7.89 16.79
C ALA A 175 0.13 -8.15 18.14
N LYS A 176 0.27 -9.42 18.58
CA LYS A 176 1.00 -9.79 19.79
C LYS A 176 2.47 -9.37 19.72
N GLN A 177 3.12 -9.56 18.58
CA GLN A 177 4.51 -9.12 18.38
C GLN A 177 4.67 -7.60 18.49
N LEU A 178 3.62 -6.85 18.15
CA LEU A 178 3.59 -5.39 18.24
C LEU A 178 3.21 -4.89 19.66
N ALA A 179 2.28 -5.56 20.34
CA ALA A 179 1.72 -5.14 21.63
C ALA A 179 2.48 -5.69 22.85
N PHE A 180 2.99 -6.92 22.76
CA PHE A 180 3.63 -7.64 23.86
C PHE A 180 5.04 -8.10 23.44
N PRO A 181 5.97 -7.15 23.27
CA PRO A 181 7.38 -7.49 23.08
C PRO A 181 7.86 -8.38 24.25
N ALA A 182 8.53 -9.50 23.95
CA ALA A 182 8.97 -10.48 24.96
C ALA A 182 9.75 -9.82 26.11
N GLU A 183 9.48 -10.29 27.34
CA GLU A 183 9.79 -9.69 28.64
C GLU A 183 11.19 -9.04 28.76
N GLY A 184 11.22 -7.78 29.22
CA GLY A 184 12.44 -7.16 29.76
C GLY A 184 12.62 -5.65 29.61
N HIS A 185 11.90 -4.95 28.73
CA HIS A 185 12.14 -3.51 28.50
C HIS A 185 10.85 -2.75 28.15
N GLU A 186 10.57 -1.65 28.88
CA GLU A 186 9.51 -0.67 28.62
C GLU A 186 9.42 -0.32 27.13
N PHE A 187 8.28 -0.56 26.47
CA PHE A 187 7.91 -0.03 25.13
C PHE A 187 9.11 0.26 24.19
N HIS A 188 10.03 -0.69 24.06
CA HIS A 188 11.09 -0.60 23.06
C HIS A 188 10.56 -1.40 21.90
N ILE A 189 10.06 -0.70 20.89
CA ILE A 189 9.69 -1.22 19.57
C ILE A 189 10.76 -2.24 19.15
N LEU A 190 10.49 -3.54 19.37
CA LEU A 190 11.55 -4.54 19.51
C LEU A 190 12.10 -4.98 18.15
N ARG A 191 13.43 -5.15 18.14
CA ARG A 191 14.13 -6.09 17.26
C ARG A 191 13.43 -7.44 17.32
N LEU A 192 12.94 -7.90 16.18
CA LEU A 192 12.74 -9.32 15.94
C LEU A 192 13.81 -9.80 14.96
N HIS A 193 14.25 -11.04 15.14
CA HIS A 193 15.26 -11.68 14.33
C HIS A 193 14.71 -12.09 12.96
N ARG A 194 15.58 -12.09 11.94
CA ARG A 194 15.37 -12.49 10.54
C ARG A 194 14.29 -13.56 10.33
N TYR A 195 13.28 -13.25 9.51
CA TYR A 195 12.70 -14.22 8.58
C TYR A 195 13.17 -13.87 7.16
N HIS A 196 14.14 -14.64 6.67
CA HIS A 196 14.66 -14.54 5.30
C HIS A 196 13.73 -15.20 4.25
N ASN A 197 12.50 -15.59 4.62
CA ASN A 197 11.58 -16.35 3.76
C ASN A 197 10.29 -15.59 3.37
N ASP A 198 10.07 -14.36 3.88
CA ASP A 198 8.84 -13.59 3.59
C ASP A 198 8.95 -12.63 2.39
N GLU A 199 10.15 -12.44 1.81
CA GLU A 199 10.32 -11.70 0.55
C GLU A 199 9.51 -12.33 -0.61
N ILE A 200 9.11 -13.59 -0.45
CA ILE A 200 8.36 -14.36 -1.44
C ILE A 200 6.86 -14.40 -1.10
N SER A 201 6.45 -14.38 0.16
CA SER A 201 5.07 -14.76 0.54
C SER A 201 4.00 -13.71 0.20
N LEU A 202 4.24 -12.40 0.38
CA LEU A 202 3.21 -11.38 0.08
C LEU A 202 3.14 -11.06 -1.43
N ALA A 203 4.27 -11.16 -2.14
CA ALA A 203 4.30 -11.09 -3.59
C ALA A 203 3.59 -12.28 -4.25
N PHE A 204 3.68 -13.50 -3.67
CA PHE A 204 3.02 -14.68 -4.21
C PHE A 204 1.50 -14.74 -3.97
N VAL A 205 0.98 -14.19 -2.86
CA VAL A 205 -0.47 -14.04 -2.67
C VAL A 205 -1.06 -13.11 -3.75
N THR A 206 -0.25 -12.13 -4.17
CA THR A 206 -0.57 -11.22 -5.26
C THR A 206 -0.51 -11.92 -6.61
N LEU A 207 0.53 -12.70 -6.91
CA LEU A 207 0.61 -13.48 -8.16
C LEU A 207 -0.62 -14.38 -8.36
N ARG A 208 -1.11 -15.11 -7.34
CA ARG A 208 -2.31 -15.96 -7.57
C ARG A 208 -3.61 -15.19 -7.85
N THR A 209 -3.76 -13.99 -7.30
CA THR A 209 -4.98 -13.18 -7.48
C THR A 209 -4.86 -12.23 -8.68
N VAL A 210 -3.65 -11.77 -8.97
CA VAL A 210 -3.28 -10.85 -10.04
C VAL A 210 -3.00 -11.62 -11.32
N GLU A 211 -2.38 -12.81 -11.37
CA GLU A 211 -2.24 -13.61 -12.60
C GLU A 211 -3.60 -13.99 -13.19
N TYR A 212 -4.56 -14.41 -12.36
CA TYR A 212 -5.93 -14.70 -12.82
C TYR A 212 -6.61 -13.46 -13.42
N ARG A 213 -6.37 -12.27 -12.85
CA ARG A 213 -6.94 -11.01 -13.35
C ARG A 213 -6.10 -10.36 -14.46
N PHE A 214 -4.78 -10.55 -14.53
CA PHE A 214 -3.86 -10.09 -15.57
C PHE A 214 -4.00 -10.92 -16.83
N ALA A 215 -4.24 -12.23 -16.73
CA ALA A 215 -4.59 -13.03 -17.90
C ALA A 215 -5.86 -12.49 -18.56
N LEU A 216 -6.88 -12.16 -17.76
CA LEU A 216 -8.14 -11.54 -18.20
C LEU A 216 -7.96 -10.08 -18.68
N CYS A 217 -7.12 -9.28 -18.01
CA CYS A 217 -6.91 -7.87 -18.34
C CYS A 217 -5.96 -7.70 -19.52
N SER A 218 -4.93 -8.53 -19.67
CA SER A 218 -4.08 -8.60 -20.87
C SER A 218 -4.89 -9.03 -22.10
N TYR A 219 -5.82 -9.98 -21.94
CA TYR A 219 -6.74 -10.37 -23.03
C TYR A 219 -7.68 -9.21 -23.41
N LYS A 220 -8.23 -8.48 -22.42
CA LYS A 220 -9.11 -7.33 -22.64
C LYS A 220 -8.37 -6.09 -23.17
N ILE A 221 -7.16 -5.81 -22.71
CA ILE A 221 -6.32 -4.72 -23.21
C ILE A 221 -5.85 -5.03 -24.63
N LYS A 222 -5.46 -6.28 -24.95
CA LYS A 222 -5.19 -6.70 -26.33
C LYS A 222 -6.43 -6.59 -27.23
N ALA A 223 -7.63 -6.81 -26.69
CA ALA A 223 -8.87 -6.59 -27.42
C ALA A 223 -9.16 -5.09 -27.64
N ILE A 224 -8.96 -4.25 -26.63
CA ILE A 224 -9.13 -2.78 -26.71
C ILE A 224 -8.09 -2.14 -27.66
N VAL A 225 -6.86 -2.64 -27.67
CA VAL A 225 -5.80 -2.17 -28.59
C VAL A 225 -6.03 -2.68 -30.02
N ARG A 226 -6.70 -3.82 -30.22
CA ARG A 226 -7.11 -4.29 -31.56
C ARG A 226 -8.31 -3.50 -32.12
N ASP A 227 -9.20 -3.03 -31.26
CA ASP A 227 -10.38 -2.25 -31.64
C ASP A 227 -10.02 -0.75 -31.61
N ASN A 228 -9.35 -0.30 -32.68
CA ASN A 228 -8.66 0.99 -32.89
C ASN A 228 -9.56 2.27 -32.83
N ARG A 229 -10.55 2.34 -31.94
CA ARG A 229 -11.48 3.47 -31.83
C ARG A 229 -11.32 4.36 -30.59
N PHE A 230 -10.51 3.97 -29.60
CA PHE A 230 -10.51 4.67 -28.31
C PHE A 230 -9.32 5.62 -28.06
N ILE A 231 -8.15 5.40 -28.67
CA ILE A 231 -6.99 6.29 -28.47
C ILE A 231 -7.20 7.64 -29.20
N GLY A 232 -8.01 7.67 -30.24
CA GLY A 232 -8.31 8.89 -31.00
C GLY A 232 -9.18 9.92 -30.25
N SER A 233 -10.02 9.51 -29.30
CA SER A 233 -10.98 10.42 -28.64
C SER A 233 -10.43 11.11 -27.38
N ILE A 234 -9.39 10.55 -26.75
CA ILE A 234 -8.76 11.17 -25.57
C ILE A 234 -7.74 12.24 -25.98
N LEU A 235 -7.10 12.09 -27.14
CA LEU A 235 -6.11 13.06 -27.65
C LEU A 235 -6.72 14.25 -28.39
N PHE A 236 -7.99 14.18 -28.82
CA PHE A 236 -8.63 15.26 -29.59
C PHE A 236 -9.34 16.32 -28.76
N ASN A 237 -9.52 16.14 -27.44
CA ASN A 237 -10.27 17.09 -26.60
C ASN A 237 -9.37 17.95 -25.68
N ALA A 238 -8.05 17.94 -25.93
CA ALA A 238 -7.08 18.79 -25.24
C ALA A 238 -6.55 19.95 -26.12
N ASN A 239 -7.11 20.16 -27.32
CA ASN A 239 -6.72 21.23 -28.25
C ASN A 239 -7.93 21.79 -29.04
N SER A 240 -8.98 22.21 -28.33
CA SER A 240 -10.08 23.01 -28.90
C SER A 240 -10.72 23.90 -27.85
#